data_AF-A0A7J4NZW6-F1
#
_entry.id   AF-A0A7J4NZW6-F1
#
_cell.length_a   1.000
_cell.length_b   1.000
_cell.length_c   1.000
_cell.angle_alpha   90.00
_cell.angle_beta   90.00
_cell.angle_gamma   90.00
#
_symmetry.space_group_name_H-M   'P 1'
#
loop_
_entity.id
_entity.type
_entity.pdbx_description
1 polymer ?
#
loop_
_entity_poly.entity_id
_entity_poly.type
_entity_poly.pdbx_seq_one_letter_code
_entity_poly.pdbx_strand_id
1 'polypeptide(L)'
;MAHSKPHPAFKVWMETEDGYVFGPGVYSLLKKVMEVGTLKEASTELGMSYRYAWGLIRKAEEKLGEPLLSAHKGGKSGGGGAELTERGKKFLIEFRNLCEQMRQVSEAPSQNIIYGTVKDVNVGVKDVDIVIRMPASRKPLFKKGDGVILRKNT
;
A
#
# COMPACT_ATOMS: atom_id res chain seq x y z
N MET A 1 -20.64 4.88 -22.66
CA MET A 1 -19.81 5.03 -21.44
C MET A 1 -18.38 4.73 -21.85
N ALA A 2 -17.43 5.64 -21.61
CA ALA A 2 -16.03 5.38 -21.93
C ALA A 2 -15.47 4.38 -20.91
N HIS A 3 -15.10 3.18 -21.35
CA HIS A 3 -14.41 2.23 -20.49
C HIS A 3 -12.99 2.73 -20.25
N SER A 4 -12.58 2.84 -18.98
CA SER A 4 -11.21 3.20 -18.62
C SER A 4 -10.24 2.13 -19.13
N LYS A 5 -9.02 2.56 -19.51
CA LYS A 5 -7.97 1.62 -19.92
C LYS A 5 -7.62 0.69 -18.74
N PRO A 6 -7.43 -0.61 -18.97
CA PRO A 6 -7.02 -1.52 -17.91
C PRO A 6 -5.64 -1.11 -17.37
N HIS A 7 -5.49 -1.15 -16.06
CA HIS A 7 -4.22 -0.96 -15.36
C HIS A 7 -3.94 -2.18 -14.47
N PRO A 8 -2.66 -2.52 -14.19
CA PRO A 8 -2.33 -3.59 -13.26
C PRO A 8 -2.99 -3.37 -11.90
N ALA A 9 -3.47 -4.41 -11.24
CA ALA A 9 -3.99 -4.31 -9.88
C ALA A 9 -3.21 -5.27 -8.97
N PHE A 10 -2.89 -4.82 -7.76
CA PHE A 10 -2.09 -5.59 -6.80
C PHE A 10 -2.91 -5.88 -5.55
N LYS A 11 -2.81 -7.11 -5.08
CA LYS A 11 -3.23 -7.48 -3.73
C LYS A 11 -1.99 -7.63 -2.87
N VAL A 12 -1.96 -6.94 -1.73
CA VAL A 12 -0.79 -6.87 -0.86
C VAL A 12 -1.14 -7.42 0.51
N TRP A 13 -0.21 -8.18 1.09
CA TRP A 13 -0.24 -8.66 2.47
C TRP A 13 1.18 -8.78 3.00
N MET A 14 1.32 -8.89 4.32
CA MET A 14 2.56 -9.05 5.06
C MET A 14 2.55 -10.42 5.74
N GLU A 15 3.67 -11.12 5.67
CA GLU A 15 3.88 -12.45 6.22
C GLU A 15 5.16 -12.49 7.06
N THR A 16 5.21 -13.41 8.01
CA THR A 16 6.44 -13.87 8.66
C THR A 16 6.81 -15.24 8.12
N GLU A 17 7.87 -15.86 8.63
CA GLU A 17 8.20 -17.26 8.34
C GLU A 17 7.04 -18.21 8.70
N ASP A 18 6.23 -17.83 9.69
CA ASP A 18 5.02 -18.54 10.12
C ASP A 18 3.77 -18.22 9.26
N GLY A 19 3.94 -17.47 8.16
CA GLY A 19 2.94 -17.18 7.13
C GLY A 19 2.17 -15.87 7.34
N TYR A 20 0.97 -15.77 6.77
CA TYR A 20 0.15 -14.54 6.78
C TYR A 20 -0.01 -13.89 8.16
N VAL A 21 0.28 -12.60 8.24
CA VAL A 21 0.15 -11.78 9.46
C VAL A 21 -0.83 -10.62 9.27
N PHE A 22 -0.66 -9.85 8.20
CA PHE A 22 -1.40 -8.60 8.05
C PHE A 22 -1.79 -8.37 6.59
N GLY A 23 -2.95 -7.79 6.35
CA GLY A 23 -3.48 -7.59 5.02
C GLY A 23 -4.81 -6.84 5.07
N PRO A 24 -5.57 -6.79 3.98
CA PRO A 24 -6.78 -5.98 3.88
C PRO A 24 -7.81 -6.28 4.99
N GLY A 25 -7.96 -7.55 5.39
CA GLY A 25 -8.90 -7.93 6.45
C GLY A 25 -8.52 -7.38 7.83
N VAL A 26 -7.28 -7.61 8.25
CA VAL A 26 -6.76 -7.13 9.55
C VAL A 26 -6.69 -5.60 9.55
N TYR A 27 -6.25 -4.99 8.44
CA TYR A 27 -6.24 -3.54 8.27
C TYR A 27 -7.64 -2.93 8.45
N SER A 28 -8.66 -3.45 7.75
CA SER A 28 -10.03 -2.95 7.86
C SER A 28 -10.57 -3.10 9.27
N LEU A 29 -10.31 -4.22 9.95
CA LEU A 29 -10.72 -4.43 11.34
C LEU A 29 -10.09 -3.41 12.27
N LEU A 30 -8.76 -3.25 12.25
CA LEU A 30 -8.08 -2.28 13.12
C LEU A 30 -8.53 -0.85 12.84
N LYS A 31 -8.61 -0.46 11.56
CA LYS A 31 -9.12 0.86 11.18
C LYS A 31 -10.52 1.08 11.71
N LYS A 32 -11.40 0.08 11.58
CA LYS A 32 -12.77 0.20 12.06
C LYS A 32 -12.85 0.22 13.59
N VAL A 33 -12.02 -0.54 14.30
CA VAL A 33 -11.92 -0.47 15.77
C VAL A 33 -11.49 0.93 16.24
N MET A 34 -10.60 1.63 15.52
CA MET A 34 -10.30 3.04 15.82
C MET A 34 -11.51 3.96 15.71
N GLU A 35 -12.46 3.64 14.83
CA GLU A 35 -13.65 4.46 14.57
C GLU A 35 -14.76 4.18 15.61
N VAL A 36 -14.98 2.92 15.97
CA VAL A 36 -16.14 2.49 16.79
C VAL A 36 -15.77 2.03 18.21
N GLY A 37 -14.49 1.88 18.53
CA GLY A 37 -14.00 1.57 19.87
C GLY A 37 -14.26 0.15 20.38
N THR A 38 -14.87 -0.75 19.58
CA THR A 38 -15.00 -2.17 19.94
C THR A 38 -14.81 -3.09 18.73
N LEU A 39 -14.22 -4.27 18.94
CA LEU A 39 -14.07 -5.28 17.88
C LEU A 39 -15.41 -5.89 17.44
N LYS A 40 -16.39 -5.95 18.35
CA LYS A 40 -17.73 -6.47 18.03
C LYS A 40 -18.44 -5.56 17.03
N GLU A 41 -18.50 -4.27 17.32
CA GLU A 41 -19.12 -3.29 16.43
C GLU A 41 -18.36 -3.19 15.12
N ALA A 42 -17.02 -3.22 15.16
CA ALA A 42 -16.20 -3.22 13.97
C ALA A 42 -16.46 -4.43 13.06
N SER A 43 -16.59 -5.63 13.64
CA SER A 43 -16.95 -6.83 12.88
C SER A 43 -18.34 -6.71 12.26
N THR A 44 -19.30 -6.12 12.98
CA THR A 44 -20.68 -5.93 12.51
C THR A 44 -20.73 -4.98 11.31
N GLU A 45 -20.07 -3.81 11.39
CA GLU A 45 -20.01 -2.84 10.29
C GLU A 45 -19.31 -3.38 9.04
N LEU A 46 -18.34 -4.28 9.22
CA LEU A 46 -17.63 -4.92 8.13
C LEU A 46 -18.34 -6.17 7.57
N GLY A 47 -19.54 -6.50 8.07
CA GLY A 47 -20.27 -7.70 7.67
C GLY A 47 -19.57 -9.01 8.03
N MET A 48 -18.70 -9.00 9.04
CA MET A 48 -17.93 -10.14 9.51
C MET A 48 -18.57 -10.72 10.77
N SER A 49 -18.57 -12.05 10.91
CA SER A 49 -18.90 -12.63 12.22
C SER A 49 -17.84 -12.24 13.25
N TYR A 50 -18.27 -11.96 14.48
CA TYR A 50 -17.34 -11.63 15.57
C TYR A 50 -16.27 -12.71 15.76
N ARG A 51 -16.65 -14.00 15.67
CA ARG A 51 -15.70 -15.12 15.77
C ARG A 51 -14.62 -15.07 14.69
N TYR A 52 -14.99 -14.73 13.45
CA TYR A 52 -14.04 -14.59 12.36
C TYR A 52 -13.10 -13.40 12.58
N ALA A 53 -13.64 -12.23 12.96
CA ALA A 53 -12.85 -11.05 13.26
C ALA A 53 -11.86 -11.27 14.41
N TRP A 54 -12.32 -11.89 15.50
CA TRP A 54 -11.46 -12.28 16.62
C TRP A 54 -10.36 -13.25 16.20
N GLY A 55 -10.71 -14.28 15.42
CA GLY A 55 -9.72 -15.24 14.92
C GLY A 55 -8.68 -14.63 14.00
N LEU A 56 -9.05 -13.64 13.18
CA LEU A 56 -8.12 -12.90 12.33
C LEU A 56 -7.11 -12.11 13.16
N ILE A 57 -7.57 -11.35 14.15
CA ILE A 57 -6.69 -10.57 15.03
C ILE A 57 -5.77 -11.51 15.82
N ARG A 58 -6.32 -12.57 16.43
CA ARG A 58 -5.51 -13.50 17.23
C ARG A 58 -4.41 -14.18 16.44
N LYS A 59 -4.71 -14.68 15.24
CA LYS A 59 -3.70 -15.27 14.36
C LYS A 59 -2.61 -14.28 13.96
N ALA A 60 -2.98 -13.01 13.75
CA ALA A 60 -2.02 -11.96 13.44
C ALA A 60 -1.11 -11.67 14.66
N GLU A 61 -1.69 -11.52 15.85
CA GLU A 61 -0.97 -11.28 17.11
C GLU A 61 -0.03 -12.44 17.46
N GLU A 62 -0.48 -13.68 17.32
CA GLU A 62 0.32 -14.89 17.56
C GLU A 62 1.60 -14.91 16.73
N LYS A 63 1.50 -14.60 15.44
CA LYS A 63 2.65 -14.57 14.52
C LYS A 63 3.52 -13.34 14.68
N LEU A 64 2.97 -12.26 15.22
CA LEU A 64 3.73 -11.04 15.54
C LEU A 64 4.44 -11.12 16.89
N GLY A 65 4.00 -12.01 17.77
CA GLY A 65 4.45 -12.06 19.16
C GLY A 65 4.00 -10.87 20.01
N GLU A 66 3.12 -10.01 19.49
CA GLU A 66 2.70 -8.76 20.12
C GLU A 66 1.22 -8.46 19.83
N PRO A 67 0.48 -7.88 20.81
CA PRO A 67 -0.92 -7.51 20.62
C PRO A 67 -1.07 -6.30 19.68
N LEU A 68 -2.08 -6.37 18.81
CA LEU A 68 -2.50 -5.27 17.94
C LEU A 68 -3.62 -4.44 18.58
N LEU A 69 -4.41 -5.07 19.46
CA LEU A 69 -5.48 -4.43 20.22
C LEU A 69 -5.25 -4.56 21.74
N SER A 70 -5.50 -3.48 22.47
CA SER A 70 -5.67 -3.46 23.92
C SER A 70 -7.17 -3.55 24.23
N ALA A 71 -7.57 -4.50 25.08
CA ALA A 71 -8.95 -4.66 25.49
C ALA A 71 -9.18 -4.05 26.88
N HIS A 72 -10.24 -3.25 27.01
CA HIS A 72 -10.69 -2.73 28.30
C HIS A 72 -11.85 -3.61 28.81
N LYS A 73 -11.74 -4.12 30.04
CA LYS A 73 -12.85 -4.85 30.67
C LYS A 73 -13.97 -3.86 30.99
N GLY A 74 -15.16 -4.13 30.46
CA GLY A 74 -16.38 -3.44 30.89
C GLY A 74 -16.78 -3.89 32.30
N GLY A 75 -17.27 -2.96 33.12
CA GLY A 75 -17.80 -3.25 34.46
C GLY A 75 -19.12 -4.03 34.43
N LYS A 76 -19.80 -4.10 35.59
CA LYS A 76 -21.03 -4.91 35.84
C LYS A 76 -22.17 -4.71 34.82
N SER A 77 -22.19 -3.60 34.08
CA SER A 77 -23.24 -3.27 33.10
C SER A 77 -22.92 -3.73 31.67
N GLY A 78 -21.76 -4.34 31.43
CA GLY A 78 -21.32 -4.78 30.10
C GLY A 78 -20.85 -3.62 29.21
N GLY A 79 -19.88 -3.89 28.34
CA GLY A 79 -19.26 -2.89 27.45
C GLY A 79 -17.75 -2.87 27.60
N GLY A 80 -17.09 -3.93 27.10
CA GLY A 80 -15.64 -3.90 26.95
C GLY A 80 -15.24 -3.12 25.70
N GLY A 81 -14.23 -2.27 25.82
CA GLY A 81 -13.65 -1.50 24.72
C GLY A 81 -12.47 -2.23 24.07
N ALA A 82 -12.10 -1.80 22.87
CA ALA A 82 -10.86 -2.18 22.21
C ALA A 82 -10.22 -0.93 21.59
N GLU A 83 -8.94 -0.74 21.88
CA GLU A 83 -8.13 0.33 21.30
C GLU A 83 -6.90 -0.27 20.63
N LEU A 84 -6.32 0.41 19.65
CA LEU A 84 -5.08 -0.06 19.03
C LEU A 84 -3.91 0.15 19.98
N THR A 85 -3.07 -0.88 20.09
CA THR A 85 -1.75 -0.72 20.69
C THR A 85 -0.86 0.15 19.81
N GLU A 86 0.27 0.63 20.32
CA GLU A 86 1.27 1.34 19.50
C GLU A 86 1.75 0.48 18.32
N ARG A 87 1.88 -0.84 18.52
CA ARG A 87 2.19 -1.80 17.46
C ARG A 87 1.09 -1.84 16.40
N GLY A 88 -0.18 -1.89 16.83
CA GLY A 88 -1.35 -1.84 15.94
C GLY A 88 -1.40 -0.58 15.10
N LYS A 89 -1.16 0.59 15.71
CA LYS A 89 -1.11 1.88 15.00
C LYS A 89 0.01 1.91 13.97
N LYS A 90 1.21 1.43 14.32
CA LYS A 90 2.37 1.37 13.42
C LYS A 90 2.08 0.50 12.19
N PHE A 91 1.53 -0.70 12.39
CA PHE A 91 1.15 -1.60 11.29
C PHE A 91 0.11 -0.99 10.35
N LEU A 92 -0.86 -0.27 10.91
CA LEU A 92 -1.89 0.41 10.12
C LEU A 92 -1.27 1.47 9.20
N ILE A 93 -0.32 2.24 9.71
CA ILE A 93 0.41 3.26 8.93
C ILE A 93 1.30 2.61 7.87
N GLU A 94 2.10 1.60 8.25
CA GLU A 94 3.00 0.90 7.33
C GLU A 94 2.25 0.24 6.18
N PHE A 95 1.16 -0.48 6.48
CA PHE A 95 0.35 -1.15 5.47
C PHE A 95 -0.34 -0.14 4.53
N ARG A 96 -0.85 0.99 5.07
CA ARG A 96 -1.43 2.06 4.25
C ARG A 96 -0.39 2.63 3.29
N ASN A 97 0.81 2.94 3.78
CA ASN A 97 1.89 3.50 2.97
C ASN A 97 2.32 2.52 1.87
N LEU A 98 2.38 1.22 2.19
CA LEU A 98 2.68 0.17 1.21
C LEU A 98 1.60 0.09 0.12
N CYS A 99 0.31 0.12 0.50
CA CYS A 99 -0.79 0.14 -0.47
C CYS A 99 -0.71 1.36 -1.39
N GLU A 100 -0.36 2.53 -0.86
CA GLU A 100 -0.20 3.76 -1.64
C GLU A 100 0.98 3.67 -2.63
N GLN A 101 2.11 3.11 -2.22
CA GLN A 101 3.24 2.87 -3.12
C GLN A 101 2.85 1.90 -4.26
N MET A 102 2.15 0.82 -3.93
CA MET A 102 1.70 -0.16 -4.93
C MET A 102 0.65 0.42 -5.88
N ARG A 103 -0.21 1.33 -5.37
CA ARG A 103 -1.14 2.09 -6.20
C ARG A 103 -0.41 3.00 -7.18
N GLN A 104 0.65 3.69 -6.75
CA GLN A 104 1.45 4.53 -7.64
C GLN A 104 2.12 3.70 -8.75
N VAL A 105 2.59 2.49 -8.43
CA VAL A 105 3.12 1.55 -9.44
C VAL A 105 2.03 1.06 -10.40
N SER A 106 0.81 0.86 -9.90
CA SER A 106 -0.37 0.44 -10.68
C SER A 106 -0.82 1.53 -11.66
N GLU A 107 -0.85 2.79 -11.21
CA GLU A 107 -1.27 3.95 -11.99
C GLU A 107 -0.16 4.49 -12.90
N ALA A 108 1.09 4.15 -12.61
CA ALA A 108 2.20 4.44 -13.52
C ALA A 108 1.92 3.77 -14.87
N PRO A 109 2.04 4.49 -15.99
CA PRO A 109 1.93 3.88 -17.30
C PRO A 109 2.87 2.68 -17.36
N SER A 110 2.35 1.50 -17.72
CA SER A 110 3.10 0.25 -17.94
C SER A 110 4.19 0.37 -19.01
N GLN A 111 4.34 1.56 -19.60
CA GLN A 111 5.40 1.99 -20.48
C GLN A 111 5.93 3.34 -19.97
N ASN A 112 7.09 3.32 -19.30
CA ASN A 112 7.94 4.51 -19.15
C ASN A 112 8.57 4.90 -20.51
N ILE A 113 7.78 4.91 -21.57
CA ILE A 113 8.18 5.41 -22.88
C ILE A 113 7.95 6.92 -22.84
N ILE A 114 9.06 7.65 -22.79
CA ILE A 114 9.06 9.08 -23.07
C ILE A 114 9.14 9.21 -24.59
N TYR A 115 8.11 9.82 -25.17
CA TYR A 115 8.17 10.31 -26.53
C TYR A 115 8.66 11.76 -26.47
N GLY A 116 9.68 12.07 -27.27
CA GLY A 116 10.22 13.41 -27.38
C GLY A 116 11.08 13.54 -28.63
N THR A 117 11.32 14.78 -29.04
CA THR A 117 12.30 15.07 -30.09
C THR A 117 13.63 15.33 -29.41
N VAL A 118 14.68 14.68 -29.92
CA VAL A 118 16.06 15.03 -29.56
C VAL A 118 16.30 16.44 -30.05
N LYS A 119 16.49 17.39 -29.13
CA LYS A 119 16.76 18.79 -29.47
C LYS A 119 18.22 18.98 -29.84
N ASP A 120 19.09 18.27 -29.14
CA ASP A 120 20.54 18.38 -29.28
C ASP A 120 21.24 17.08 -28.84
N VAL A 121 22.38 16.78 -29.46
CA VAL A 121 23.24 15.63 -29.13
C VAL A 121 24.68 16.13 -29.02
N ASN A 122 25.21 16.13 -27.80
CA ASN A 122 26.60 16.50 -27.54
C ASN A 122 27.40 15.24 -27.25
N VAL A 123 28.40 14.95 -28.08
CA VAL A 123 29.25 13.76 -27.95
C VAL A 123 30.59 14.20 -27.37
N GLY A 124 30.80 13.88 -26.09
CA GLY A 124 32.07 14.03 -25.40
C GLY A 124 32.99 12.82 -25.63
N VAL A 125 34.19 12.89 -25.07
CA VAL A 125 35.21 11.83 -25.21
C VAL A 125 34.86 10.58 -24.38
N LYS A 126 34.03 10.71 -23.33
CA LYS A 126 33.65 9.62 -22.41
C LYS A 126 32.13 9.47 -22.22
N ASP A 127 31.36 10.43 -22.73
CA ASP A 127 29.96 10.63 -22.40
C ASP A 127 29.18 11.22 -23.58
N VAL A 128 27.87 11.01 -23.57
CA VAL A 128 26.93 11.56 -24.55
C VAL A 128 25.80 12.24 -23.78
N ASP A 129 25.64 13.53 -23.98
CA ASP A 129 24.54 14.32 -23.41
C ASP A 129 23.43 14.49 -24.46
N ILE A 130 22.24 13.99 -24.14
CA ILE A 130 21.05 14.09 -24.99
C ILE A 130 20.00 14.95 -24.29
N VAL A 131 19.58 16.03 -24.95
CA VAL A 131 18.52 16.91 -24.45
C VAL A 131 17.19 16.55 -25.12
N ILE A 132 16.27 15.98 -24.34
CA ILE A 132 14.93 15.60 -24.81
C ILE A 132 13.92 16.67 -24.40
N ARG A 133 13.20 17.25 -25.38
CA ARG A 133 12.08 18.15 -25.07
C ARG A 133 10.83 17.32 -24.76
N MET A 134 10.32 17.46 -23.54
CA MET A 134 9.11 16.77 -23.08
C MET A 134 7.85 17.65 -23.16
N PRO A 135 6.67 17.08 -23.44
CA PRO A 135 5.41 17.79 -23.24
C PRO A 135 5.19 18.04 -21.74
N ALA A 136 4.62 19.20 -21.40
CA ALA A 136 4.48 19.69 -20.02
C ALA A 136 3.63 18.79 -19.09
N SER A 137 2.91 17.81 -19.64
CA SER A 137 1.96 16.97 -18.90
C SER A 137 2.56 15.77 -18.16
N ARG A 138 3.88 15.54 -18.22
CA ARG A 138 4.52 14.39 -17.55
C ARG A 138 5.79 14.78 -16.81
N LYS A 139 5.83 14.51 -15.50
CA LYS A 139 7.08 14.46 -14.73
C LYS A 139 7.72 13.09 -14.96
N PRO A 140 8.98 13.01 -15.43
CA PRO A 140 9.69 11.75 -15.54
C PRO A 140 9.95 11.15 -14.15
N LEU A 141 9.89 9.82 -14.06
CA LEU A 141 10.24 9.06 -12.85
C LEU A 141 11.76 8.82 -12.71
N PHE A 142 12.55 9.24 -13.70
CA PHE A 142 13.99 9.04 -13.74
C PHE A 142 14.73 10.06 -12.86
N LYS A 143 15.80 9.61 -12.22
CA LYS A 143 16.73 10.41 -11.43
C LYS A 143 18.05 10.57 -12.18
N LYS A 144 18.83 11.58 -11.79
CA LYS A 144 20.20 11.76 -12.28
C LYS A 144 21.02 10.49 -11.94
N GLY A 145 21.58 9.85 -12.96
CA GLY A 145 22.36 8.61 -12.83
C GLY A 145 21.64 7.35 -13.33
N ASP A 146 20.36 7.43 -13.68
CA ASP A 146 19.65 6.29 -14.27
C ASP A 146 20.15 6.00 -15.70
N GLY A 147 20.42 4.73 -16.00
CA GLY A 147 20.80 4.30 -17.35
C GLY A 147 19.59 4.28 -18.29
N VAL A 148 19.72 4.90 -19.47
CA VAL A 148 18.65 4.95 -20.49
C VAL A 148 19.16 4.32 -21.79
N ILE A 149 18.37 3.43 -22.39
CA ILE A 149 18.67 2.85 -23.71
C ILE A 149 17.83 3.57 -24.77
N LEU A 150 18.50 4.26 -25.70
CA LEU A 150 17.85 4.81 -26.89
C LEU A 150 17.74 3.74 -27.97
N ARG A 151 16.54 3.54 -28.53
CA ARG A 151 16.30 2.68 -29.69
C ARG A 151 15.74 3.51 -30.84
N LYS A 152 16.36 3.41 -32.02
CA LYS A 152 15.80 3.95 -33.26
C LYS A 152 14.73 2.98 -33.77
N ASN A 153 13.47 3.39 -33.77
CA ASN A 153 12.44 2.67 -34.54
C ASN A 153 12.69 3.00 -36.02
N THR A 154 12.97 1.97 -36.82
CA THR A 154 13.15 2.07 -38.28
C THR A 154 11.86 1.63 -38.95
#